data_AF-V5GPN5-F1
#
_entry.id   AF-V5GPN5-F1
#
_cell.length_a   1.000
_cell.length_b   1.000
_cell.length_c   1.000
_cell.angle_alpha   90.00
_cell.angle_beta   90.00
_cell.angle_gamma   90.00
#
_symmetry.space_group_name_H-M   'P 1'
#
loop_
_entity.id
_entity.type
_entity.pdbx_description
1 polymer ?
#
loop_
_entity_poly.entity_id
_entity_poly.type
_entity_poly.pdbx_seq_one_letter_code
_entity_poly.pdbx_strand_id
1 'polypeptide(L)' 'MVGFSNALDWRPLLFLEPVVAERACILCGTAGMEAVRLSCEHTVCSDCHAQCIKQGGICPLDQKPFCEDDLVHLNYST' A
#
# COMPACT_ATOMS: atom_id res chain seq x y z
N MET A 1 14.33 16.34 -2.33
CA MET A 1 13.56 15.45 -3.23
C MET A 1 14.13 14.06 -3.07
N VAL A 2 13.59 13.26 -2.14
CA VAL A 2 14.04 11.88 -1.96
C VAL A 2 13.16 11.03 -2.87
N GLY A 3 13.75 10.63 -4.00
CA GLY A 3 13.15 9.69 -4.94
C GLY A 3 13.13 8.29 -4.36
N PHE A 4 12.12 7.52 -4.76
CA PHE A 4 12.06 6.08 -4.56
C PHE A 4 13.38 5.46 -5.04
N SER A 5 14.20 5.00 -4.09
CA SER A 5 15.51 4.44 -4.39
C SER A 5 15.32 3.10 -5.08
N ASN A 6 15.96 2.91 -6.24
CA ASN A 6 15.91 1.68 -7.05
C ASN A 6 16.75 0.52 -6.44
N ALA A 7 16.92 0.54 -5.11
CA ALA A 7 17.73 -0.39 -4.31
C ALA A 7 16.93 -0.98 -3.14
N LEU A 8 15.61 -1.17 -3.32
CA LEU A 8 14.88 -2.08 -2.44
C LEU A 8 15.19 -3.50 -2.93
N ASP A 9 16.11 -4.18 -2.26
CA ASP A 9 16.21 -5.63 -2.31
C ASP A 9 14.89 -6.19 -1.76
N TRP A 10 13.90 -6.40 -2.64
CA TRP A 10 12.59 -6.97 -2.31
C TRP A 10 12.72 -8.45 -1.95
N ARG A 11 13.45 -8.76 -0.87
CA ARG A 11 13.42 -10.09 -0.28
C ARG A 11 12.01 -10.31 0.27
N PRO A 12 11.25 -11.29 -0.22
CA PRO A 12 9.90 -11.54 0.25
C PRO A 12 9.96 -11.85 1.75
N LEU A 13 9.40 -10.95 2.57
CA LEU A 13 9.17 -11.19 3.98
C LEU A 13 8.00 -12.15 4.09
N LEU A 14 8.30 -13.42 4.36
CA LEU A 14 7.30 -14.42 4.70
C LEU A 14 6.77 -14.08 6.10
N PHE A 15 5.67 -13.34 6.17
CA PHE A 15 4.96 -13.14 7.42
C PHE A 15 4.39 -14.49 7.88
N LEU A 16 4.73 -14.89 9.11
CA LEU A 16 4.25 -16.13 9.74
C LEU A 16 2.73 -16.14 9.94
N GLU A 17 2.08 -14.98 9.92
CA GLU A 17 0.63 -14.84 9.91
C GLU A 17 0.19 -14.18 8.59
N PRO A 18 -0.59 -14.86 7.73
CA PRO A 18 -1.03 -14.32 6.43
C PRO A 18 -1.81 -13.02 6.62
N VAL A 19 -2.57 -12.97 7.71
CA VAL A 19 -3.36 -11.82 8.15
C VAL A 19 -2.50 -10.57 8.41
N VAL A 20 -1.24 -10.69 8.81
CA VAL A 20 -0.34 -9.53 9.02
C VAL A 20 0.31 -9.10 7.70
N ALA A 21 0.56 -10.04 6.79
CA ALA A 21 1.06 -9.74 5.45
C ALA A 21 0.09 -8.86 4.66
N GLU A 22 -1.21 -9.15 4.77
CA GLU A 22 -2.29 -8.40 4.11
C GLU A 22 -2.45 -6.96 4.64
N ARG A 23 -1.83 -6.64 5.79
CA ARG A 23 -1.95 -5.37 6.51
C ARG A 23 -0.76 -4.44 6.32
N ALA A 24 0.36 -4.94 5.83
CA ALA A 24 1.53 -4.13 5.54
C ALA A 24 1.33 -3.36 4.23
N CYS A 25 1.73 -2.10 4.19
CA CYS A 25 1.81 -1.37 2.95
C CYS A 25 2.77 -2.08 2.00
N ILE A 26 2.28 -2.50 0.83
CA ILE A 26 3.09 -3.22 -0.15
C ILE A 26 4.25 -2.39 -0.73
N LEU A 27 4.17 -1.05 -0.62
CA LEU A 27 5.17 -0.13 -1.19
C LEU A 27 6.33 0.19 -0.24
N CYS A 28 6.06 0.28 1.08
CA CYS A 28 7.07 0.63 2.07
C CYS A 28 7.29 -0.44 3.15
N GLY A 29 6.44 -1.48 3.19
CA GLY A 29 6.48 -2.55 4.18
C GLY A 29 5.90 -2.18 5.55
N THR A 30 5.52 -0.92 5.77
CA THR A 30 5.00 -0.46 7.06
C THR A 30 3.57 -0.98 7.28
N ALA A 31 3.37 -1.73 8.35
CA ALA A 31 2.04 -2.01 8.89
C ALA A 31 1.55 -0.76 9.63
N GLY A 32 0.66 0.01 8.99
CA GLY A 32 0.13 1.26 9.52
C GLY A 32 -1.19 1.09 10.28
N MET A 33 -1.55 2.12 11.05
CA MET A 33 -2.84 2.23 11.74
C MET A 33 -4.02 2.55 10.84
N GLU A 34 -3.69 3.22 9.75
CA GLU A 34 -4.62 3.59 8.72
C GLU A 34 -3.99 3.11 7.41
N ALA A 35 -4.52 2.00 6.92
CA ALA A 35 -4.17 1.44 5.63
C ALA A 35 -5.40 1.41 4.75
N VAL A 36 -5.16 1.52 3.44
CA VAL A 36 -6.18 1.54 2.42
C VAL A 36 -5.92 0.40 1.46
N ARG A 37 -6.95 -0.39 1.19
CA ARG A 37 -6.90 -1.42 0.15
C ARG A 37 -7.48 -0.86 -1.15
N LEU A 38 -6.68 -0.89 -2.21
CA LEU A 38 -7.05 -0.45 -3.55
C LEU A 38 -7.98 -1.46 -4.23
N SER A 39 -8.64 -1.05 -5.32
CA SER A 39 -9.47 -1.91 -6.16
C SER A 39 -8.71 -3.10 -6.77
N CYS A 40 -7.39 -2.97 -6.93
CA CYS A 40 -6.50 -4.06 -7.35
C CYS A 40 -6.04 -4.99 -6.21
N GLU A 41 -6.69 -4.91 -5.03
CA GLU A 41 -6.43 -5.71 -3.82
C GLU A 41 -5.09 -5.45 -3.13
N HIS A 42 -4.32 -4.45 -3.59
CA HIS A 42 -3.09 -4.03 -2.92
C HIS A 42 -3.38 -3.10 -1.73
N THR A 43 -2.80 -3.42 -0.58
CA THR A 43 -2.87 -2.58 0.63
C THR A 43 -1.72 -1.57 0.65
N VAL A 44 -2.04 -0.29 0.85
CA VAL A 44 -1.07 0.82 0.99
C VAL A 44 -1.38 1.67 2.22
N CYS A 45 -0.36 2.26 2.86
CA CYS A 45 -0.59 3.21 3.96
C CYS A 45 -1.08 4.56 3.41
N SER A 46 -1.67 5.39 4.28
CA SER A 46 -2.19 6.72 3.92
C SER A 46 -1.16 7.61 3.19
N ASP A 47 0.11 7.61 3.59
CA ASP A 47 1.17 8.38 2.92
C ASP A 47 1.41 7.91 1.48
N CYS A 48 1.53 6.59 1.29
CA CYS A 48 1.73 6.00 -0.02
C CYS A 48 0.49 6.16 -0.90
N HIS A 49 -0.72 6.06 -0.32
CA HIS A 49 -1.97 6.34 -1.02
C HIS A 49 -2.02 7.77 -1.57
N ALA A 50 -1.73 8.77 -0.73
CA ALA A 50 -1.69 10.18 -1.14
C ALA A 50 -0.70 10.43 -2.28
N GLN A 51 0.42 9.69 -2.29
CA GLN A 51 1.39 9.77 -3.38
C GLN A 51 0.87 9.13 -4.67
N CYS A 52 0.14 8.02 -4.60
CA CYS A 52 -0.50 7.40 -5.77
C CYS A 52 -1.55 8.32 -6.40
N ILE A 53 -2.35 9.02 -5.57
CA ILE A 53 -3.31 10.04 -6.05
C ILE A 53 -2.58 11.18 -6.78
N LYS A 54 -1.48 11.70 -6.21
CA LYS A 54 -0.66 12.74 -6.87
C LYS A 54 -0.08 12.29 -8.22
N GLN A 55 0.10 10.99 -8.42
CA GLN A 55 0.59 10.40 -9.67
C GLN A 55 -0.53 10.05 -10.66
N GLY A 56 -1.78 10.42 -10.36
CA GLY A 56 -2.93 10.21 -11.25
C GLY A 56 -3.87 9.08 -10.81
N GLY A 57 -3.80 8.64 -9.55
CA GLY A 57 -4.73 7.63 -9.02
C GLY A 57 -4.53 6.25 -9.64
N ILE A 58 -3.28 5.90 -9.94
CA ILE A 58 -2.91 4.59 -10.47
C ILE A 58 -2.11 3.81 -9.45
N CYS A 59 -2.38 2.51 -9.34
CA CYS A 59 -1.58 1.64 -8.50
C CYS A 59 -0.17 1.53 -9.09
N PRO A 60 0.89 1.81 -8.33
CA PRO A 60 2.26 1.78 -8.86
C PRO A 60 2.78 0.36 -9.14
N LEU A 61 2.05 -0.69 -8.72
CA LEU A 61 2.44 -2.08 -8.95
C LEU A 61 1.92 -2.63 -10.27
N ASP A 62 0.62 -2.50 -10.53
CA ASP A 62 -0.04 -3.05 -11.72
C ASP A 62 -0.58 -1.97 -12.67
N GLN A 63 -0.33 -0.70 -12.37
CA GLN A 63 -0.74 0.47 -13.16
C GLN A 63 -2.26 0.58 -13.38
N LYS A 64 -3.06 -0.12 -12.57
CA LYS A 64 -4.50 -0.03 -12.66
C LYS A 64 -5.00 1.25 -11.99
N PRO A 65 -5.92 1.99 -12.63
CA PRO A 65 -6.56 3.12 -11.98
C PRO A 65 -7.42 2.63 -10.80
N PHE A 66 -7.51 3.44 -9.76
CA PHE A 66 -8.40 3.23 -8.63
C PHE A 66 -9.15 4.52 -8.32
N CYS A 67 -10.40 4.41 -7.90
CA CYS A 67 -11.19 5.55 -7.41
C CYS A 67 -11.09 5.64 -5.89
N GLU A 68 -11.19 6.85 -5.33
CA GLU A 68 -11.24 7.04 -3.89
C GLU A 68 -12.49 6.40 -3.24
N ASP A 69 -13.58 6.25 -3.99
CA ASP A 69 -14.79 5.54 -3.57
C ASP A 69 -14.60 4.01 -3.46
N ASP A 70 -13.63 3.44 -4.18
CA ASP A 70 -13.38 1.99 -4.20
C ASP A 70 -12.43 1.56 -3.07
N LEU A 71 -12.06 2.48 -2.19
CA LEU A 71 -11.07 2.29 -1.15
C LEU A 71 -11.69 1.70 0.11
N VAL A 72 -11.13 0.58 0.57
CA VAL A 72 -11.49 0.02 1.88
C VAL A 72 -10.51 0.54 2.93
N HIS A 73 -11.00 1.38 3.83
CA HIS A 73 -10.25 1.82 5.01
C HIS A 73 -10.15 0.69 6.03
N LEU A 74 -8.92 0.27 6.30
CA LEU A 74 -8.59 -0.67 7.35
C LEU A 74 -8.24 0.14 8.59
N ASN A 75 -9.25 0.45 9.39
CA ASN A 75 -9.08 1.04 10.73
C ASN A 75 -8.92 -0.09 11.74
N TYR A 76 -7.83 -0.09 12.51
CA TYR A 76 -7.72 -1.01 13.64
C TYR A 76 -8.16 -0.36 14.95
N SER A 77 -9.01 -1.07 15.69
CA SER A 77 -9.20 -0.86 17.12
C SER A 77 -8.44 -1.98 17.83
N THR A 78 -7.47 -1.61 18.67
CA THR A 78 -6.76 -2.54 19.58
C THR A 78 -7.73 -3.26 20.51
#